data_AF-A0A523QK42-F1
#
_entry.id   AF-A0A523QK42-F1
#
_cell.length_a   1.000
_cell.length_b   1.000
_cell.length_c   1.000
_cell.angle_alpha   90.00
_cell.angle_beta   90.00
_cell.angle_gamma   90.00
#
_symmetry.space_group_name_H-M   'P 1'
#
loop_
_entity.id
_entity.type
_entity.pdbx_description
1 polymer ?
#
loop_
_entity_poly.entity_id
_entity_poly.type
_entity_poly.pdbx_seq_one_letter_code
_entity_poly.pdbx_strand_id
1 'polypeptide(L)'
;ATVQYMCAPGEVTIARLARRDGKYWMAIISGEFVSYPEEKLKEISPEWPQGFAKLFVDVDELISELGANHVHAVYGNWVRELKDVCDIMGIEYKVFSGKSLPH
;
A
#
# COMPACT_ATOMS: atom_id res chain seq x y z
N ALA A 1 23.57 19.03 2.66
CA ALA A 1 22.12 19.13 2.94
C ALA A 1 21.47 17.84 2.46
N THR A 2 20.88 17.06 3.37
CA THR A 2 20.12 15.87 2.99
C THR A 2 18.67 16.33 2.84
N VAL A 3 18.13 16.27 1.61
CA VAL A 3 16.72 16.62 1.38
C VAL A 3 15.90 15.43 1.86
N GLN A 4 15.24 15.59 3.01
CA GLN A 4 14.30 14.60 3.51
C GLN A 4 13.03 14.69 2.65
N TYR A 5 12.84 13.72 1.75
CA TYR A 5 11.64 13.64 0.93
C TYR A 5 10.55 12.92 1.74
N MET A 6 9.54 13.70 2.15
CA MET A 6 8.33 13.17 2.76
C MET A 6 7.21 13.07 1.74
N CYS A 7 6.48 11.96 1.78
CA CYS A 7 5.25 11.82 1.01
C CYS A 7 4.22 12.86 1.51
N ALA A 8 3.68 13.66 0.60
CA ALA A 8 2.61 14.60 0.93
C ALA A 8 1.35 13.84 1.35
N PRO A 9 0.50 14.41 2.23
CA PRO A 9 -0.77 13.80 2.54
C PRO A 9 -1.64 13.60 1.31
N GLY A 10 -2.33 12.48 1.23
CA GLY A 10 -3.21 12.18 0.10
C GLY A 10 -3.65 10.73 0.03
N GLU A 11 -4.75 10.49 -0.67
CA GLU A 11 -5.23 9.15 -0.97
C GLU A 11 -4.18 8.38 -1.79
N VAL A 12 -3.98 7.11 -1.46
CA VAL A 12 -3.03 6.23 -2.15
C VAL A 12 -3.62 4.84 -2.36
N THR A 13 -3.16 4.21 -3.43
CA THR A 13 -3.33 2.78 -3.66
C THR A 13 -1.98 2.11 -3.49
N ILE A 14 -1.94 1.11 -2.62
CA ILE A 14 -0.76 0.30 -2.37
C ILE A 14 -1.02 -1.08 -2.94
N ALA A 15 -0.07 -1.62 -3.69
CA ALA A 15 -0.21 -2.92 -4.31
C ALA A 15 1.05 -3.76 -4.22
N ARG A 16 0.86 -5.08 -4.23
CA ARG A 16 1.94 -6.05 -4.32
C ARG A 16 1.50 -7.26 -5.13
N LEU A 17 2.21 -7.50 -6.22
CA LEU A 17 2.18 -8.78 -6.91
C LEU A 17 3.07 -9.77 -6.14
N ALA A 18 2.47 -10.87 -5.71
CA ALA A 18 3.11 -11.92 -4.93
C ALA A 18 2.88 -13.29 -5.56
N ARG A 19 3.53 -14.32 -5.00
CA ARG A 19 3.31 -15.72 -5.40
C ARG A 19 2.85 -16.53 -4.20
N ARG A 20 1.83 -17.36 -4.39
CA ARG A 20 1.34 -18.36 -3.43
C ARG A 20 1.16 -19.68 -4.20
N ASP A 21 1.80 -20.74 -3.71
CA ASP A 21 1.76 -22.07 -4.32
C ASP A 21 2.05 -22.09 -5.84
N GLY A 22 3.05 -21.30 -6.25
CA GLY A 22 3.48 -21.20 -7.65
C GLY A 22 2.59 -20.33 -8.55
N LYS A 23 1.46 -19.82 -8.05
CA LYS A 23 0.56 -18.91 -8.77
C LYS A 23 0.77 -17.47 -8.36
N TYR A 24 0.64 -16.55 -9.32
CA TYR A 24 0.63 -15.13 -9.04
C TYR A 24 -0.71 -14.71 -8.43
N TRP A 25 -0.65 -13.81 -7.46
CA TRP A 25 -1.80 -13.12 -6.94
C TRP A 25 -1.45 -11.66 -6.57
N MET A 26 -2.45 -10.79 -6.53
CA MET A 26 -2.28 -9.37 -6.24
C MET A 26 -2.94 -8.99 -4.90
N ALA A 27 -2.16 -8.42 -3.99
CA ALA A 27 -2.69 -7.69 -2.85
C ALA A 27 -2.90 -6.23 -3.24
N ILE A 28 -4.11 -5.71 -3.04
CA ILE A 28 -4.47 -4.31 -3.30
C ILE A 28 -4.97 -3.70 -2.00
N ILE A 29 -4.38 -2.60 -1.55
CA ILE A 29 -4.66 -1.98 -0.26
C ILE A 29 -4.96 -0.50 -0.49
N SER A 30 -6.11 -0.04 0.00
CA SER A 30 -6.44 1.38 -0.01
C SER A 30 -5.88 2.04 1.25
N GLY A 31 -5.23 3.19 1.07
CA GLY A 31 -4.64 3.93 2.18
C GLY A 31 -4.65 5.43 1.94
N GLU A 32 -4.12 6.15 2.92
CA GLU A 32 -3.92 7.57 2.86
C GLU A 32 -2.54 7.89 3.44
N PHE A 33 -1.69 8.59 2.70
CA PHE A 33 -0.52 9.20 3.31
C PHE A 33 -0.95 10.34 4.22
N VAL A 34 -0.35 10.40 5.41
CA VAL A 34 -0.65 11.39 6.44
C VAL A 34 0.62 12.10 6.87
N SER A 35 0.50 13.35 7.29
CA SER A 35 1.61 14.10 7.89
C SER A 35 1.74 13.75 9.37
N TYR A 36 2.98 13.57 9.83
CA TYR A 36 3.32 13.48 11.26
C TYR A 36 4.28 14.59 11.65
N PRO A 37 4.34 14.98 12.94
CA PRO A 37 5.32 15.96 13.43
C PRO A 37 6.76 15.50 13.16
N GLU A 38 7.65 16.45 12.89
CA GLU A 38 9.05 16.16 12.57
C GLU A 38 9.79 15.39 13.67
N GLU A 39 9.36 15.56 14.93
CA GLU A 39 9.93 14.86 16.08
C GLU A 39 9.77 13.34 15.97
N LYS A 40 8.65 12.86 15.40
CA LYS A 40 8.40 11.44 15.16
C LYS A 40 9.28 10.87 14.05
N LEU A 41 9.76 11.71 13.13
CA LEU A 41 10.66 11.29 12.05
C LEU A 41 12.04 10.92 12.58
N LYS A 42 12.48 11.58 13.67
CA LYS A 42 13.79 11.35 14.30
C LYS A 42 13.88 10.00 15.02
N GLU A 43 12.75 9.34 15.27
CA GLU A 43 12.69 8.00 15.84
C GLU A 43 13.05 6.90 14.81
N ILE A 44 13.16 7.24 13.52
CA ILE A 44 13.45 6.32 12.40
C ILE A 44 14.69 6.84 11.64
N SER A 45 15.32 6.00 10.80
CA SER A 45 16.42 6.37 9.89
C SER A 45 16.10 7.61 9.02
N PRO A 46 16.66 8.79 9.33
CA PRO A 46 16.34 10.05 8.65
C PRO A 46 16.92 10.16 7.23
N GLU A 47 17.85 9.28 6.86
CA GLU A 47 18.51 9.28 5.56
C GLU A 47 17.68 8.67 4.41
N TRP A 48 16.54 8.05 4.70
CA TRP A 48 15.65 7.44 3.70
C TRP A 48 14.38 8.26 3.47
N PRO A 49 13.77 8.22 2.27
CA PRO A 49 12.46 8.82 2.04
C PRO A 49 11.39 8.14 2.91
N GLN A 50 10.53 8.96 3.53
CA GLN A 50 9.55 8.49 4.51
C GLN A 50 8.13 8.87 4.09
N GLY A 51 7.18 8.00 4.39
CA GLY A 51 5.75 8.26 4.25
C GLY A 51 5.00 7.49 5.32
N PHE A 52 4.15 8.18 6.10
CA PHE A 52 3.25 7.51 7.03
C PHE A 52 1.96 7.19 6.28
N ALA A 53 1.62 5.92 6.18
CA ALA A 53 0.37 5.49 5.56
C ALA A 53 -0.61 5.06 6.64
N LYS A 54 -1.79 5.67 6.66
CA LYS A 54 -2.95 5.12 7.35
C LYS A 54 -3.58 4.06 6.45
N LEU A 55 -3.55 2.82 6.90
CA LEU A 55 -4.20 1.71 6.22
C LEU A 55 -5.55 1.44 6.89
N PHE A 56 -6.57 1.17 6.09
CA PHE A 56 -7.90 0.83 6.59
C PHE A 56 -8.11 -0.69 6.63
N VAL A 57 -7.10 -1.44 7.06
CA VAL A 57 -7.12 -2.91 7.15
C VAL A 57 -6.54 -3.33 8.49
N ASP A 58 -6.95 -4.49 8.99
CA ASP A 58 -6.26 -5.14 10.09
C ASP A 58 -4.80 -5.44 9.72
N VAL A 59 -3.87 -5.02 10.57
CA VAL A 59 -2.43 -5.12 10.29
C VAL A 59 -1.97 -6.57 10.35
N ASP A 60 -2.53 -7.38 11.24
CA ASP A 60 -2.13 -8.78 11.38
C ASP A 60 -2.61 -9.59 10.17
N GLU A 61 -3.83 -9.33 9.67
CA GLU A 61 -4.33 -9.89 8.41
C GLU A 61 -3.39 -9.52 7.25
N LEU A 62 -3.03 -8.24 7.17
CA LEU A 62 -2.18 -7.73 6.10
C LEU A 62 -0.80 -8.40 6.10
N ILE A 63 -0.14 -8.49 7.27
CA ILE A 63 1.19 -9.09 7.43
C ILE A 63 1.14 -10.59 7.13
N SER A 64 0.12 -11.29 7.64
CA SER A 64 -0.05 -12.72 7.44
C SER A 64 -0.25 -13.08 5.96
N GLU A 65 -1.01 -12.28 5.23
CA GLU A 65 -1.35 -12.56 3.83
C GLU A 65 -0.25 -12.14 2.84
N LEU A 66 0.34 -10.94 3.00
CA LEU A 66 1.35 -10.43 2.05
C LEU A 66 2.60 -11.29 1.99
N GLY A 67 3.06 -11.80 3.14
CA GLY A 67 4.29 -12.60 3.23
C GLY A 67 5.53 -11.93 2.63
N ALA A 68 5.52 -10.59 2.52
CA ALA A 68 6.53 -9.79 1.82
C ALA A 68 6.88 -8.53 2.60
N ASN A 69 8.13 -8.09 2.51
CA ASN A 69 8.64 -6.87 3.15
C ASN A 69 8.57 -5.62 2.27
N HIS A 70 8.08 -5.73 1.03
CA HIS A 70 8.03 -4.63 0.07
C HIS A 70 6.66 -4.52 -0.60
N VAL A 71 6.17 -3.29 -0.69
CA VAL A 71 4.94 -2.91 -1.41
C VAL A 71 5.23 -1.73 -2.33
N HIS A 72 4.36 -1.48 -3.30
CA HIS A 72 4.44 -0.32 -4.19
C HIS A 72 3.24 0.59 -3.93
N ALA A 73 3.48 1.88 -3.77
CA ALA A 73 2.44 2.87 -3.49
C ALA A 73 2.37 3.90 -4.62
N VAL A 74 1.16 4.27 -5.01
CA VAL A 74 0.88 5.32 -6.00
C VAL A 74 -0.23 6.23 -5.46
N TYR A 75 -0.13 7.53 -5.69
CA TYR A 75 -1.17 8.50 -5.33
C TYR A 75 -2.45 8.30 -6.14
N GLY A 76 -3.60 8.45 -5.46
CA GLY A 76 -4.94 8.28 -6.00
C GLY A 76 -5.53 6.88 -5.76
N ASN A 77 -6.80 6.74 -6.12
CA ASN A 77 -7.52 5.47 -6.09
C ASN A 77 -7.46 4.79 -7.44
N TRP A 78 -6.71 3.69 -7.52
CA TRP A 78 -6.49 2.88 -8.71
C TRP A 78 -6.96 1.43 -8.51
N VAL A 79 -7.81 1.20 -7.50
CA VAL A 79 -8.27 -0.13 -7.14
C VAL A 79 -8.98 -0.79 -8.32
N ARG A 80 -9.83 -0.04 -9.03
CA ARG A 80 -10.60 -0.56 -10.17
C ARG A 80 -9.68 -1.00 -11.30
N GLU A 81 -8.75 -0.15 -11.71
CA GLU A 81 -7.83 -0.40 -12.81
C GLU A 81 -6.95 -1.61 -12.51
N LEU A 82 -6.50 -1.78 -11.26
CA LEU A 82 -5.75 -2.96 -10.84
C LEU A 82 -6.59 -4.25 -10.90
N LYS A 83 -7.88 -4.19 -10.52
CA LYS A 83 -8.80 -5.32 -10.68
C LYS A 83 -8.95 -5.67 -12.15
N ASP A 84 -9.23 -4.69 -13.00
CA ASP A 84 -9.41 -4.88 -14.44
C ASP A 84 -8.17 -5.54 -15.08
N VAL A 85 -6.97 -5.09 -14.71
CA VAL A 85 -5.71 -5.70 -15.18
C VAL A 85 -5.58 -7.15 -14.70
N CYS A 86 -5.89 -7.43 -13.43
CA CYS A 86 -5.82 -8.78 -12.90
C CYS A 86 -6.82 -9.71 -13.59
N ASP A 87 -8.05 -9.24 -13.86
CA ASP A 87 -9.09 -9.98 -14.57
C ASP A 87 -8.65 -10.31 -16.01
N ILE A 88 -8.07 -9.36 -16.73
CA ILE A 88 -7.51 -9.57 -18.09
C ILE A 88 -6.38 -10.61 -18.07
N MET A 89 -5.53 -10.57 -17.05
CA MET A 89 -4.35 -11.44 -16.95
C MET A 89 -4.65 -12.80 -16.31
N GLY A 90 -5.85 -13.03 -15.80
CA GLY A 90 -6.19 -14.24 -15.04
C GLY A 90 -5.43 -14.37 -13.72
N ILE A 91 -5.12 -13.24 -13.07
CA ILE A 91 -4.43 -13.17 -11.78
C ILE A 91 -5.47 -13.02 -10.68
N GLU A 92 -5.43 -13.89 -9.67
CA GLU A 92 -6.28 -13.73 -8.49
C GLU A 92 -5.88 -12.48 -7.70
N TYR A 93 -6.83 -11.74 -7.16
CA TYR A 93 -6.55 -10.56 -6.35
C TYR A 93 -7.39 -10.52 -5.08
N LYS A 94 -6.85 -9.88 -4.04
CA LYS A 94 -7.55 -9.57 -2.81
C LYS A 94 -7.45 -8.08 -2.54
N VAL A 95 -8.60 -7.44 -2.36
CA VAL A 95 -8.66 -6.04 -1.96
C VAL A 95 -8.83 -5.95 -0.46
N PHE A 96 -7.88 -5.29 0.18
CA PHE A 96 -7.84 -5.00 1.60
C PHE A 96 -8.36 -3.58 1.81
N SER A 97 -9.65 -3.46 2.11
CA SER A 97 -10.29 -2.17 2.38
C SER A 97 -11.34 -2.30 3.48
N GLY A 98 -11.23 -1.49 4.52
CA GLY A 98 -12.25 -1.32 5.57
C GLY A 98 -13.35 -0.35 5.18
N LYS A 99 -13.27 0.28 4.00
CA LYS A 99 -14.36 1.05 3.40
C LYS A 99 -15.06 0.17 2.35
N SER A 100 -16.38 0.14 2.35
CA SER A 100 -17.15 -0.46 1.26
C SER A 100 -16.78 0.26 -0.04
N LEU A 101 -16.12 -0.42 -0.97
CA LEU A 101 -15.84 0.14 -2.28
C LEU A 101 -17.18 0.34 -3.00
N PRO A 102 -17.45 1.54 -3.56
CA PRO A 102 -18.63 1.71 -4.40
C PRO A 102 -18.54 0.77 -5.59
N HIS A 103 -19.64 0.05 -5.84
CA HIS A 103 -19.81 -0.91 -6.93
C HIS A 103 -19.60 -0.29 -8.31
#